data_AF-A0A2D8PSF3-F1
#
_entry.id   AF-A0A2D8PSF3-F1
#
_cell.length_a   1.000
_cell.length_b   1.000
_cell.length_c   1.000
_cell.angle_alpha   90.00
_cell.angle_beta   90.00
_cell.angle_gamma   90.00
#
_symmetry.space_group_name_H-M   'P 1'
#
loop_
_entity.id
_entity.type
_entity.pdbx_description
1 polymer ?
#
loop_
_entity_poly.entity_id
_entity_poly.type
_entity_poly.pdbx_seq_one_letter_code
_entity_poly.pdbx_strand_id
1 'polypeptide(L)' 'MKKKPVNAPEIRVDAIEFSEHVIRFRMPFRYGILTVREAPQSFVAVRILDSTGRSATGRAREIDRFV' A
#
# COMPACT_ATOMS: atom_id res chain seq x y z
N MET A 1 0.20 2.22 -38.40
CA MET A 1 -0.24 3.11 -37.29
C MET A 1 1.01 3.57 -36.54
N LYS A 2 1.45 4.83 -36.69
CA LYS A 2 2.64 5.33 -35.99
C LYS A 2 2.28 5.59 -34.53
N LYS A 3 2.98 4.95 -33.58
CA LYS A 3 2.79 5.13 -32.14
C LYS A 3 3.12 6.59 -31.80
N LYS A 4 2.13 7.36 -31.35
CA LYS A 4 2.34 8.75 -30.88
C LYS A 4 3.39 8.69 -29.76
N PRO A 5 4.43 9.54 -29.75
CA PRO A 5 5.35 9.55 -28.62
C PRO A 5 4.55 9.97 -27.40
N VAL A 6 4.33 9.02 -26.49
CA VAL A 6 3.74 9.32 -25.19
C VAL A 6 4.87 9.99 -24.43
N ASN A 7 4.77 11.30 -24.25
CA ASN A 7 5.64 12.01 -23.33
C ASN A 7 5.20 11.61 -21.91
N ALA A 8 5.76 10.49 -21.42
CA ALA A 8 5.42 9.97 -20.11
C ALA A 8 6.09 10.84 -19.03
N PRO A 9 5.42 11.07 -17.88
CA PRO A 9 6.05 11.78 -16.77
C PRO A 9 7.24 10.96 -16.25
N GLU A 10 8.39 11.63 -16.13
CA GLU A 10 9.58 11.04 -15.53
C GLU A 10 9.47 11.13 -14.01
N ILE A 11 9.37 9.97 -13.36
CA ILE A 11 9.32 9.83 -11.91
C ILE A 11 10.32 8.78 -11.46
N ARG A 12 10.85 8.95 -10.24
CA ARG A 12 11.72 7.97 -9.59
C ARG A 12 11.19 7.60 -8.22
N VAL A 13 11.43 6.37 -7.79
CA VAL A 13 11.19 5.96 -6.41
C VAL A 13 12.29 6.56 -5.55
N ASP A 14 11.88 7.28 -4.52
CA ASP A 14 12.77 7.94 -3.56
C ASP A 14 12.93 7.12 -2.28
N ALA A 15 11.82 6.56 -1.79
CA ALA A 15 11.80 5.75 -0.59
C ALA A 15 10.73 4.66 -0.67
N ILE A 16 11.03 3.50 -0.09
CA ILE A 16 10.07 2.44 0.17
C ILE A 16 10.20 2.04 1.64
N GLU A 17 9.08 2.08 2.34
CA GLU A 17 8.96 1.66 3.74
C GLU A 17 8.01 0.48 3.84
N PHE A 18 8.44 -0.56 4.55
CA PHE A 18 7.63 -1.74 4.87
C PHE A 18 7.42 -1.82 6.37
N SER A 19 6.20 -2.12 6.79
CA SER A 19 5.93 -2.43 8.18
C SER A 19 4.83 -3.48 8.30
N GLU A 20 4.84 -4.18 9.43
CA GLU A 20 3.78 -5.09 9.83
C GLU A 20 3.28 -4.69 11.21
N HIS A 21 1.96 -4.62 11.37
CA HIS A 21 1.34 -4.32 12.64
C HIS A 21 0.13 -5.21 12.87
N VAL A 22 -0.09 -5.61 14.13
CA VAL A 22 -1.34 -6.25 14.54
C VAL A 22 -2.42 -5.17 14.65
N ILE A 23 -3.45 -5.25 13.81
CA ILE A 23 -4.60 -4.36 13.86
C ILE A 23 -5.72 -4.99 14.67
N ARG A 24 -6.38 -4.19 15.52
CA ARG A 24 -7.59 -4.61 16.25
C ARG A 24 -8.83 -4.05 15.57
N PHE A 25 -9.77 -4.92 15.22
CA PHE A 25 -11.01 -4.51 14.58
C PHE A 25 -11.96 -3.89 15.61
N ARG A 26 -12.46 -2.68 15.32
CA ARG A 26 -13.47 -2.01 16.15
C ARG A 26 -14.75 -2.84 16.27
N MET A 27 -15.12 -3.52 15.19
CA MET A 27 -16.26 -4.43 15.12
C MET A 27 -15.71 -5.82 14.75
N PRO A 28 -15.66 -6.76 15.70
CA PRO A 28 -15.34 -8.14 15.39
C PRO A 28 -16.35 -8.69 14.38
N PHE A 29 -15.88 -9.49 13.43
CA PHE A 29 -16.71 -10.09 12.40
C PHE A 29 -16.46 -11.60 12.29
N ARG A 30 -17.35 -12.29 11.58
CA ARG A 30 -17.27 -13.74 11.38
C ARG A 30 -16.54 -14.05 10.08
N TYR A 31 -15.57 -14.94 10.16
CA TYR A 31 -14.90 -15.53 9.00
C TYR A 31 -14.97 -17.05 9.15
N GLY A 32 -15.89 -17.68 8.41
CA GLY A 32 -16.27 -19.07 8.64
C GLY A 32 -16.79 -19.28 10.07
N ILE A 33 -16.16 -20.19 10.80
CA ILE A 33 -16.50 -20.51 12.20
C ILE A 33 -15.76 -19.66 13.24
N LEU A 34 -14.86 -18.77 12.81
CA LEU A 34 -14.04 -17.94 13.71
C LEU A 34 -14.66 -16.54 13.88
N THR A 35 -14.51 -15.98 15.07
CA THR A 35 -14.75 -14.55 15.32
C THR A 35 -13.40 -13.84 15.30
N VAL A 36 -13.17 -13.05 14.26
CA VAL A 36 -11.92 -12.32 14.07
C VAL A 36 -11.98 -11.03 14.88
N ARG A 37 -10.97 -10.83 15.73
CA ARG A 37 -10.83 -9.62 16.56
C ARG A 37 -9.60 -8.80 16.19
N GLU A 38 -8.57 -9.46 15.69
CA GLU A 38 -7.32 -8.84 15.27
C GLU A 38 -6.68 -9.64 14.12
N ALA A 39 -5.77 -9.00 13.40
CA ALA A 39 -5.04 -9.63 12.30
C ALA A 39 -3.70 -8.93 12.08
N PRO A 40 -2.63 -9.64 11.69
CA PRO A 40 -1.44 -9.03 11.10
C PRO A 40 -1.82 -8.29 9.80
N GLN A 41 -1.38 -7.05 9.67
CA GLN A 41 -1.53 -6.24 8.47
C GLN A 41 -0.16 -5.80 7.99
N SER A 42 0.14 -6.18 6.75
CA SER A 42 1.31 -5.71 6.01
C SER A 42 1.00 -4.35 5.40
N PHE A 43 2.00 -3.47 5.44
CA PHE A 43 1.90 -2.09 4.99
C PHE A 43 3.09 -1.73 4.12
N VAL A 44 2.84 -1.05 3.00
CA VAL A 44 3.89 -0.44 2.19
C VAL A 44 3.58 1.03 1.96
N ALA A 45 4.60 1.89 2.13
CA ALA A 45 4.57 3.27 1.67
C ALA A 45 5.67 3.48 0.63
N VAL A 46 5.30 4.05 -0.52
CA VAL A 46 6.23 4.40 -1.60
C VAL A 46 6.17 5.89 -1.80
N ARG A 47 7.30 6.57 -1.65
CA ARG A 47 7.46 7.97 -2.04
C ARG A 47 8.10 8.04 -3.42
N ILE A 48 7.44 8.75 -4.33
CA ILE A 48 7.97 9.07 -5.65
C ILE A 48 8.39 10.54 -5.70
N LEU A 49 9.37 10.84 -6.54
CA LEU A 49 9.82 12.18 -6.91
C LEU A 49 9.69 12.37 -8.41
N ASP A 50 9.32 13.58 -8.85
CA ASP A 50 9.41 13.97 -10.25
C ASP A 50 10.68 14.78 -10.56
N SER A 51 10.89 15.09 -11.84
CA SER A 51 12.03 15.88 -12.31
C SER A 51 12.03 17.34 -11.84
N THR A 52 10.90 17.84 -11.34
CA THR A 52 10.76 19.19 -10.78
C THR A 52 11.02 19.24 -9.26
N GLY A 53 11.32 18.09 -8.64
CA GLY A 53 11.56 17.95 -7.20
C GLY A 53 10.29 17.80 -6.36
N ARG A 54 9.11 17.66 -6.96
CA ARG A 54 7.86 17.40 -6.22
C ARG A 54 7.81 15.94 -5.79
N SER A 55 7.26 15.70 -4.59
CA SER A 55 7.11 14.36 -4.04
C SER A 55 5.65 13.99 -3.75
N ALA A 56 5.31 12.72 -3.91
CA ALA A 56 4.04 12.16 -3.44
C ALA A 56 4.26 10.79 -2.79
N THR A 57 3.49 10.48 -1.76
CA THR A 57 3.55 9.18 -1.07
C THR A 57 2.26 8.41 -1.27
N GLY A 58 2.35 7.24 -1.91
CA GLY A 58 1.28 6.25 -2.00
C GLY A 58 1.42 5.19 -0.92
N ARG A 59 0.30 4.61 -0.48
CA ARG A 59 0.25 3.60 0.59
C ARG A 59 -0.67 2.45 0.19
N ALA A 60 -0.24 1.22 0.41
CA ALA A 60 -1.07 0.02 0.26
C ALA A 60 -1.01 -0.84 1.52
N ARG A 61 -2.09 -1.59 1.76
CA ARG A 61 -2.23 -2.45 2.93
C ARG A 61 -2.93 -3.74 2.55
N GLU A 62 -2.52 -4.82 3.19
CA GLU A 62 -3.13 -6.13 3.03
C GLU A 62 -3.26 -6.79 4.41
N ILE A 63 -4.37 -7.51 4.61
CA ILE A 63 -4.51 -8.37 5.78
C ILE A 63 -3.93 -9.73 5.41
N ASP A 64 -2.88 -10.15 6.11
CA ASP A 64 -2.15 -11.37 5.78
C ASP A 64 -2.92 -12.63 6.23
N ARG A 65 -3.32 -12.67 7.50
CA ARG A 65 -4.10 -13.79 8.05
C ARG A 65 -5.05 -13.35 9.15
N PHE A 66 -6.16 -14.07 9.27
CA PHE A 66 -7.09 -13.92 10.39
C PHE A 66 -6.70 -14.87 11.52
N VAL A 67 -6.66 -14.35 12.75
CA VAL A 67 -6.43 -15.12 13.99
C VAL A 67 -7.61 -14.97 14.94
#